data_AF-A0A7X8RB20-F1
#
_entry.id   AF-A0A7X8RB20-F1
#
_cell.length_a   1.000
_cell.length_b   1.000
_cell.length_c   1.000
_cell.angle_alpha   90.00
_cell.angle_beta   90.00
_cell.angle_gamma   90.00
#
_symmetry.space_group_name_H-M   'P 1'
#
loop_
_entity.id
_entity.type
_entity.pdbx_description
1 polymer ?
#
loop_
_entity_poly.entity_id
_entity_poly.type
_entity_poly.pdbx_seq_one_letter_code
_entity_poly.pdbx_strand_id
1 'polypeptide(L)'
;MAELKCEFPEGCRLDLFAKVIKAKFIAKQVKILDTMFCVPDEQVGGKITNVEDIKVKILNTFEDLAFNRVKIFIDYEVILFVLVEGEYQIITVTDRFDKTIELDEFDPPLTIEEFRAEIEQSEIILKNWSFDFEIRGNCEDPSNPCNLTTPIRGTCIGLRVFVDIIDKLGKMHDVIVFGELDPEVDF
;
A
#
# COMPACT_ATOMS: atom_id res chain seq x y z
N MET A 1 24.85 -26.51 -54.51
CA MET A 1 24.86 -25.69 -53.29
C MET A 1 23.57 -24.90 -53.30
N ALA A 2 22.55 -25.37 -52.59
CA ALA A 2 21.28 -24.66 -52.49
C ALA A 2 21.46 -23.58 -51.42
N GLU A 3 21.28 -22.31 -51.82
CA GLU A 3 21.21 -21.18 -50.91
C GLU A 3 20.05 -21.42 -49.93
N LEU A 4 20.38 -21.59 -48.65
CA LEU A 4 19.39 -21.62 -47.58
C LEU A 4 18.74 -20.24 -47.48
N LYS A 5 17.62 -20.07 -48.18
CA LYS A 5 16.70 -18.95 -47.98
C LYS A 5 16.11 -19.08 -46.58
N CYS A 6 16.61 -18.28 -45.65
CA CYS A 6 16.02 -18.10 -44.32
C CYS A 6 14.78 -17.22 -44.46
N GLU A 7 13.72 -17.74 -45.09
CA GLU A 7 12.42 -17.09 -45.17
C GLU A 7 11.58 -17.57 -44.00
N PHE A 8 11.64 -16.85 -42.87
CA PHE A 8 10.75 -17.09 -41.73
C PHE A 8 9.29 -16.90 -42.18
N PRO A 9 8.37 -17.85 -41.91
CA PRO A 9 6.96 -17.69 -42.27
C PRO A 9 6.36 -16.43 -41.61
N GLU A 10 5.56 -15.67 -42.37
CA GLU A 10 4.71 -14.61 -41.84
C GLU A 10 3.72 -15.22 -40.84
N GLY A 11 4.09 -15.29 -39.56
CA GLY A 11 3.28 -15.91 -38.49
C GLY A 11 4.05 -16.52 -37.32
N CYS A 12 5.37 -16.71 -37.42
CA CYS A 12 6.21 -17.25 -36.33
C CYS A 12 6.79 -16.16 -35.38
N ARG A 13 6.19 -14.97 -35.33
CA ARG A 13 6.59 -13.91 -34.39
C ARG A 13 5.71 -13.99 -33.15
N LEU A 14 6.33 -14.27 -32.01
CA LEU A 14 5.68 -14.17 -30.72
C LEU A 14 6.03 -12.80 -30.12
N ASP A 15 5.07 -11.87 -30.13
CA ASP A 15 5.25 -10.58 -29.48
C ASP A 15 5.09 -10.78 -27.97
N LEU A 16 6.20 -10.66 -27.23
CA LEU A 16 6.22 -10.72 -25.77
C LEU A 16 6.44 -9.32 -25.19
N PHE A 17 5.55 -8.93 -24.29
CA PHE A 17 5.67 -7.68 -23.55
C PHE A 17 6.25 -7.97 -22.18
N ALA A 18 7.34 -7.31 -21.80
CA ALA A 18 7.96 -7.46 -20.49
C ALA A 18 7.90 -6.14 -19.71
N LYS A 19 7.34 -6.19 -18.50
CA LYS A 19 7.43 -5.09 -17.54
C LYS A 19 8.76 -5.20 -16.81
N VAL A 20 9.69 -4.28 -17.06
CA VAL A 20 10.98 -4.23 -16.36
C VAL A 20 10.85 -3.33 -15.14
N ILE A 21 10.99 -3.91 -13.95
CA ILE A 21 11.06 -3.15 -12.69
C ILE A 21 12.53 -2.81 -12.45
N LYS A 22 12.87 -1.51 -12.43
CA LYS A 22 14.27 -1.07 -12.34
C LYS A 22 14.67 -0.58 -10.96
N ALA A 23 13.84 0.27 -10.36
CA ALA A 23 14.12 0.87 -9.07
C ALA A 23 13.00 0.55 -8.09
N LYS A 24 13.38 0.39 -6.82
CA LYS A 24 12.42 0.14 -5.75
C LYS A 24 12.77 0.96 -4.52
N PHE A 25 11.74 1.53 -3.91
CA PHE A 25 11.80 2.06 -2.56
C PHE A 25 11.17 1.03 -1.61
N ILE A 26 11.79 0.80 -0.45
CA ILE A 26 11.27 -0.11 0.57
C ILE A 26 11.36 0.57 1.93
N ALA A 27 10.21 0.89 2.52
CA ALA A 27 10.13 1.30 3.91
C ALA A 27 9.34 0.27 4.73
N LYS A 28 9.98 -0.25 5.77
CA LYS A 28 9.36 -1.23 6.66
C LYS A 28 8.71 -0.53 7.85
N GLN A 29 7.57 -1.07 8.29
CA GLN A 29 6.84 -0.64 9.49
C GLN A 29 6.65 0.88 9.56
N VAL A 30 6.23 1.47 8.44
CA VAL A 30 5.88 2.90 8.38
C VAL A 30 4.60 3.10 9.18
N LYS A 31 4.65 3.98 10.19
CA LYS A 31 3.49 4.38 10.96
C LYS A 31 2.61 5.30 10.12
N ILE A 32 1.45 4.80 9.70
CA ILE A 32 0.52 5.57 8.85
C ILE A 32 -0.63 6.19 9.63
N LEU A 33 -0.90 5.68 10.84
CA LEU A 33 -1.88 6.22 11.78
C LEU A 33 -1.31 6.20 13.19
N ASP A 34 -1.48 7.29 13.94
CA ASP A 34 -1.22 7.37 15.37
C ASP A 34 -2.20 8.37 15.96
N THR A 35 -3.34 7.87 16.41
CA THR A 35 -4.45 8.71 16.85
C THR A 35 -5.08 8.19 18.12
N MET A 36 -5.70 9.10 18.85
CA MET A 36 -6.56 8.79 19.99
C MET A 36 -7.92 9.42 19.72
N PHE A 37 -8.97 8.62 19.81
CA PHE A 37 -10.32 9.08 19.54
C PHE A 37 -11.30 8.49 20.54
N CYS A 38 -12.36 9.26 20.79
CA CYS A 38 -13.47 8.82 21.60
C CYS A 38 -14.52 8.16 20.73
N VAL A 39 -14.94 6.96 21.11
CA VAL A 39 -16.10 6.28 20.49
C VAL A 39 -17.30 6.52 21.39
N PRO A 40 -18.30 7.31 20.95
CA PRO A 40 -19.49 7.60 21.76
C PRO A 40 -20.30 6.33 22.02
N ASP A 41 -20.88 6.21 23.21
CA ASP A 41 -21.74 5.07 23.57
C ASP A 41 -22.94 4.96 22.62
N GLU A 42 -23.46 6.10 22.13
CA GLU A 42 -24.56 6.16 21.16
C GLU A 42 -24.23 5.48 19.81
N GLN A 43 -22.95 5.42 19.45
CA GLN A 43 -22.50 4.81 18.19
C GLN A 43 -22.50 3.28 18.26
N VAL A 44 -22.15 2.71 19.42
CA VAL A 44 -21.91 1.27 19.58
C VAL A 44 -22.85 0.61 20.61
N GLY A 45 -23.77 1.37 21.19
CA GLY A 45 -24.76 0.88 22.15
C GLY A 45 -24.26 0.72 23.60
N GLY A 46 -23.04 1.17 23.93
CA GLY A 46 -22.48 1.03 25.27
C GLY A 46 -20.96 1.20 25.34
N LYS A 47 -20.36 0.71 26.43
CA LYS A 47 -18.90 0.77 26.65
C LYS A 47 -18.19 -0.38 25.94
N ILE A 48 -17.07 -0.04 25.29
CA ILE A 48 -16.22 -1.03 24.65
C ILE A 48 -15.38 -1.72 25.71
N THR A 49 -15.53 -3.03 25.78
CA THR A 49 -14.83 -3.87 26.75
C THR A 49 -13.55 -4.47 26.18
N ASN A 50 -13.53 -4.73 24.86
CA ASN A 50 -12.41 -5.34 24.18
C ASN A 50 -12.39 -4.98 22.68
N VAL A 51 -11.22 -5.04 22.07
CA VAL A 51 -11.03 -5.02 20.61
C VAL A 51 -10.56 -6.42 20.21
N GLU A 52 -11.35 -7.12 19.41
CA GLU A 52 -11.02 -8.50 19.02
C GLU A 52 -10.19 -8.59 17.75
N ASP A 53 -10.51 -7.74 16.76
CA ASP A 53 -9.85 -7.78 15.46
C ASP A 53 -9.77 -6.38 14.85
N ILE A 54 -8.74 -6.17 14.03
CA ILE A 54 -8.51 -4.92 13.29
C ILE A 54 -8.21 -5.28 11.86
N LYS A 55 -9.00 -4.73 10.94
CA LYS A 55 -8.81 -4.90 9.50
C LYS A 55 -8.56 -3.56 8.84
N VAL A 56 -7.86 -3.60 7.71
CA VAL A 56 -7.66 -2.41 6.87
C VAL A 56 -8.24 -2.69 5.50
N LYS A 57 -8.98 -1.70 5.00
CA LYS A 57 -9.50 -1.67 3.64
C LYS A 57 -8.87 -0.49 2.92
N ILE A 58 -8.16 -0.79 1.85
CA ILE A 58 -7.60 0.23 0.97
C ILE A 58 -8.71 0.75 0.06
N LEU A 59 -8.96 2.05 0.12
CA LEU A 59 -9.95 2.71 -0.73
C LEU A 59 -9.33 3.08 -2.07
N ASN A 60 -8.15 3.69 -2.01
CA ASN A 60 -7.43 4.16 -3.18
C ASN A 60 -5.93 4.26 -2.88
N THR A 61 -5.11 4.02 -3.90
CA THR A 61 -3.66 4.23 -3.87
C THR A 61 -3.29 4.94 -5.15
N PHE A 62 -2.68 6.11 -5.04
CA PHE A 62 -2.23 6.83 -6.22
C PHE A 62 -0.89 7.51 -5.98
N GLU A 63 -0.20 7.76 -7.09
CA GLU A 63 1.14 8.31 -7.12
C GLU A 63 1.15 9.53 -8.01
N ASP A 64 1.84 10.57 -7.55
CA ASP A 64 2.13 11.76 -8.33
C ASP A 64 3.64 11.80 -8.59
N LEU A 65 4.01 11.52 -9.84
CA LEU A 65 5.38 11.58 -10.34
C LEU A 65 5.75 13.03 -10.63
N ALA A 66 6.16 13.75 -9.59
CA ALA A 66 6.71 15.08 -9.76
C ALA A 66 8.15 14.98 -10.31
N PHE A 67 8.55 15.93 -11.15
CA PHE A 67 9.81 15.93 -11.93
C PHE A 67 11.12 15.54 -11.19
N ASN A 68 11.14 15.57 -9.87
CA ASN A 68 12.28 15.27 -9.01
C ASN A 68 11.92 14.45 -7.75
N ARG A 69 10.69 13.90 -7.64
CA ARG A 69 10.22 13.17 -6.46
C ARG A 69 8.96 12.38 -6.77
N VAL A 70 8.74 11.29 -6.04
CA VAL A 70 7.50 10.52 -6.10
C VAL A 70 6.67 10.83 -4.87
N LYS A 71 5.43 11.29 -5.06
CA LYS A 71 4.49 11.45 -3.94
C LYS A 71 3.50 10.30 -3.96
N ILE A 72 3.45 9.57 -2.86
CA ILE A 72 2.50 8.48 -2.67
C ILE A 72 1.35 8.94 -1.79
N PHE A 73 0.14 8.50 -2.13
CA PHE A 73 -1.07 8.73 -1.35
C PHE A 73 -1.81 7.42 -1.17
N ILE A 74 -2.20 7.16 0.08
CA ILE A 74 -2.93 5.96 0.47
C ILE A 74 -4.18 6.42 1.21
N ASP A 75 -5.34 6.22 0.60
CA ASP A 75 -6.63 6.43 1.24
C ASP A 75 -7.11 5.08 1.79
N TYR A 76 -7.42 5.03 3.09
CA TYR A 76 -7.73 3.75 3.75
C TYR A 76 -8.76 3.90 4.87
N GLU A 77 -9.38 2.77 5.20
CA GLU A 77 -10.29 2.61 6.33
C GLU A 77 -9.73 1.55 7.27
N VAL A 78 -9.61 1.89 8.55
CA VAL A 78 -9.32 0.94 9.62
C VAL A 78 -10.63 0.53 10.26
N ILE A 79 -10.93 -0.76 10.25
CA ILE A 79 -12.17 -1.36 10.74
C ILE A 79 -11.83 -2.13 12.01
N LEU A 80 -12.33 -1.67 13.14
CA LEU A 80 -12.18 -2.33 14.43
C LEU A 80 -13.43 -3.16 14.72
N PHE A 81 -13.23 -4.42 15.09
CA PHE A 81 -14.26 -5.30 15.63
C PHE A 81 -14.14 -5.26 17.15
N VAL A 82 -15.15 -4.70 17.80
CA VAL A 82 -15.14 -4.46 19.25
C VAL A 82 -16.28 -5.18 19.94
N LEU A 83 -16.09 -5.48 21.22
CA LEU A 83 -17.12 -6.09 22.06
C LEU A 83 -17.75 -5.06 22.99
N VAL A 84 -19.08 -4.96 22.92
CA VAL A 84 -19.92 -4.14 23.79
C VAL A 84 -20.95 -5.06 24.43
N GLU A 85 -20.91 -5.20 25.76
CA GLU A 85 -21.84 -6.06 26.53
C GLU A 85 -21.94 -7.52 26.00
N GLY A 86 -20.88 -8.03 25.36
CA GLY A 86 -20.84 -9.38 24.78
C GLY A 86 -21.34 -9.48 23.34
N GLU A 87 -21.73 -8.37 22.72
CA GLU A 87 -22.09 -8.29 21.29
C GLU A 87 -21.00 -7.61 20.46
N TYR A 88 -20.88 -8.04 19.21
CA TYR A 88 -19.94 -7.48 18.25
C TYR A 88 -20.45 -6.19 17.64
N GLN A 89 -19.61 -5.16 17.68
CA GLN A 89 -19.84 -3.88 17.02
C GLN A 89 -18.65 -3.54 16.12
N ILE A 90 -18.92 -2.72 15.10
CA ILE A 90 -17.93 -2.33 14.10
C ILE A 90 -17.72 -0.82 14.17
N ILE A 91 -16.46 -0.41 14.24
CA ILE A 91 -16.05 0.99 14.20
C ILE A 91 -15.13 1.16 13.01
N THR A 92 -15.39 2.19 12.20
CA THR A 92 -14.55 2.52 11.05
C THR A 92 -13.90 3.87 11.26
N VAL A 93 -12.58 3.92 11.07
CA VAL A 93 -11.77 5.13 11.07
C VAL A 93 -11.20 5.31 9.67
N THR A 94 -11.58 6.40 9.00
CA THR A 94 -11.08 6.74 7.66
C THR A 94 -9.95 7.75 7.79
N ASP A 95 -8.84 7.52 7.10
CA ASP A 95 -7.73 8.47 7.06
C ASP A 95 -6.98 8.39 5.72
N ARG A 96 -6.10 9.37 5.49
CA ARG A 96 -5.24 9.47 4.32
C ARG A 96 -3.79 9.66 4.75
N PHE A 97 -2.93 8.79 4.25
CA PHE A 97 -1.49 8.91 4.43
C PHE A 97 -0.85 9.46 3.15
N ASP A 98 0.05 10.42 3.30
CA ASP A 98 0.89 10.92 2.21
C ASP A 98 2.37 10.84 2.58
N LYS A 99 3.20 10.52 1.60
CA LYS A 99 4.65 10.55 1.73
C LYS A 99 5.29 11.02 0.43
N THR A 100 6.30 11.86 0.58
CA THR A 100 7.19 12.21 -0.52
C THR A 100 8.43 11.31 -0.43
N ILE A 101 8.80 10.70 -1.53
CA ILE A 101 10.01 9.89 -1.73
C ILE A 101 10.91 10.69 -2.67
N GLU A 102 12.07 11.09 -2.18
CA GLU A 102 13.08 11.76 -2.99
C GLU A 102 13.88 10.74 -3.82
N LEU A 103 14.49 11.17 -4.92
CA LEU A 103 15.14 10.25 -5.87
C LEU A 103 16.35 9.51 -5.29
N ASP A 104 16.97 10.07 -4.25
CA ASP A 104 18.11 9.48 -3.53
C ASP A 104 17.68 8.40 -2.52
N GLU A 105 16.39 8.30 -2.20
CA GLU A 105 15.83 7.25 -1.34
C GLU A 105 15.60 5.92 -2.07
N PHE A 106 15.66 5.91 -3.40
CA PHE A 106 15.53 4.68 -4.20
C PHE A 106 16.81 3.84 -4.14
N ASP A 107 16.65 2.52 -4.34
CA ASP A 107 17.77 1.58 -4.44
C ASP A 107 17.75 0.86 -5.81
N PRO A 108 18.67 1.21 -6.74
CA PRO A 108 19.70 2.24 -6.62
C PRO A 108 19.13 3.68 -6.67
N PRO A 109 19.86 4.69 -6.14
CA PRO A 109 19.48 6.10 -6.24
C PRO A 109 19.34 6.55 -7.70
N LEU A 110 18.37 7.42 -7.97
CA LEU A 110 18.08 7.91 -9.32
C LEU A 110 18.54 9.36 -9.51
N THR A 111 19.05 9.66 -10.70
CA THR A 111 19.19 11.04 -11.16
C THR A 111 17.88 11.55 -11.78
N ILE A 112 17.74 12.87 -11.89
CA ILE A 112 16.57 13.50 -12.54
C ILE A 112 16.46 13.08 -14.02
N GLU A 113 17.58 12.85 -14.68
CA GLU A 113 17.64 12.44 -16.09
C GLU A 113 17.15 11.01 -16.27
N GLU A 114 17.62 10.08 -15.43
CA GLU A 114 17.15 8.68 -15.41
C GLU A 114 15.67 8.59 -15.07
N PHE A 115 15.21 9.36 -14.07
CA PHE A 115 13.80 9.37 -13.69
C PHE A 115 12.89 9.79 -14.86
N ARG A 116 13.27 10.82 -15.61
CA ARG A 116 12.48 11.32 -16.75
C ARG A 116 12.52 10.42 -17.97
N ALA A 117 13.65 9.78 -18.24
CA ALA A 117 13.83 8.97 -19.45
C ALA A 117 13.38 7.52 -19.26
N GLU A 118 13.41 7.01 -18.03
CA GLU A 118 13.28 5.58 -17.74
C GLU A 118 12.07 5.20 -16.91
N ILE A 119 11.31 6.15 -16.35
CA ILE A 119 10.14 5.82 -15.53
C ILE A 119 8.86 6.21 -16.25
N GLU A 120 8.03 5.21 -16.55
CA GLU A 120 6.73 5.39 -17.19
C GLU A 120 5.58 4.90 -16.31
N GLN A 121 5.88 3.99 -15.38
CA GLN A 121 4.90 3.40 -14.48
C GLN A 121 5.47 3.32 -13.07
N SER A 122 4.57 3.41 -12.10
CA SER A 122 4.84 3.25 -10.68
C SER A 122 3.81 2.29 -10.10
N GLU A 123 4.17 1.56 -9.04
CA GLU A 123 3.31 0.56 -8.41
C GLU A 123 3.58 0.50 -6.91
N ILE A 124 2.62 0.99 -6.13
CA ILE A 124 2.62 0.86 -4.67
C ILE A 124 2.16 -0.54 -4.28
N ILE A 125 2.95 -1.20 -3.43
CA ILE A 125 2.60 -2.44 -2.77
C ILE A 125 2.63 -2.22 -1.25
N LEU A 126 1.51 -2.55 -0.61
CA LEU A 126 1.32 -2.47 0.84
C LEU A 126 1.25 -3.88 1.42
N LYS A 127 2.08 -4.19 2.41
CA LYS A 127 2.09 -5.52 3.05
C LYS A 127 2.54 -5.47 4.50
N ASN A 128 2.44 -6.60 5.19
CA ASN A 128 2.91 -6.78 6.58
C ASN A 128 2.33 -5.74 7.53
N TRP A 129 1.01 -5.58 7.48
CA TRP A 129 0.26 -4.72 8.38
C TRP A 129 0.43 -5.17 9.83
N SER A 130 0.68 -4.22 10.72
CA SER A 130 0.73 -4.43 12.16
C SER A 130 -0.04 -3.32 12.88
N PHE A 131 -0.61 -3.67 14.03
CA PHE A 131 -1.52 -2.82 14.78
C PHE A 131 -1.12 -2.80 16.24
N ASP A 132 -1.21 -1.63 16.85
CA ASP A 132 -1.06 -1.44 18.29
C ASP A 132 -2.27 -0.62 18.77
N PHE A 133 -2.98 -1.12 19.78
CA PHE A 133 -4.19 -0.49 20.29
C PHE A 133 -4.24 -0.52 21.81
N GLU A 134 -4.90 0.48 22.39
CA GLU A 134 -5.04 0.61 23.84
C GLU A 134 -6.39 1.24 24.20
N ILE A 135 -7.15 0.57 25.07
CA ILE A 135 -8.33 1.16 25.71
C ILE A 135 -7.87 1.96 26.92
N ARG A 136 -7.98 3.29 26.83
CA ARG A 136 -7.46 4.23 27.85
C ARG A 136 -8.42 4.49 29.01
N GLY A 137 -9.67 4.04 28.90
CA GLY A 137 -10.74 4.31 29.87
C GLY A 137 -11.92 5.04 29.21
N ASN A 138 -12.79 5.65 30.03
CA ASN A 138 -13.96 6.33 29.51
C ASN A 138 -13.64 7.80 29.17
N CYS A 139 -14.25 8.31 28.11
CA CYS A 139 -13.98 9.67 27.65
C CYS A 139 -14.50 10.74 28.62
N GLU A 140 -15.54 10.43 29.38
CA GLU A 140 -16.13 11.30 30.39
C GLU A 140 -15.37 11.30 31.73
N ASP A 141 -14.35 10.45 31.88
CA ASP A 141 -13.60 10.36 33.13
C ASP A 141 -12.85 11.67 33.41
N PRO A 142 -12.69 12.09 34.68
CA PRO A 142 -11.99 13.34 35.03
C PRO A 142 -10.53 13.40 34.56
N SER A 143 -9.91 12.25 34.30
CA SER A 143 -8.56 12.14 33.72
C SER A 143 -8.51 12.58 32.24
N ASN A 144 -9.66 12.74 31.59
CA ASN A 144 -9.83 13.12 30.19
C ASN A 144 -8.86 12.36 29.25
N PRO A 145 -8.95 11.02 29.19
CA PRO A 145 -7.97 10.20 28.48
C PRO A 145 -7.87 10.53 26.99
N CYS A 146 -8.93 11.09 26.40
CA CYS A 146 -9.00 11.48 24.99
C CYS A 146 -8.79 12.99 24.75
N ASN A 147 -8.39 13.76 25.78
CA ASN A 147 -8.14 15.21 25.68
C ASN A 147 -9.27 16.00 25.01
N LEU A 148 -10.52 15.65 25.31
CA LEU A 148 -11.70 16.31 24.76
C LEU A 148 -11.96 17.66 25.46
N THR A 149 -12.50 18.63 24.73
CA THR A 149 -12.93 19.92 25.30
C THR A 149 -14.28 19.82 26.01
N THR A 150 -15.10 18.84 25.64
CA THR A 150 -16.40 18.55 26.24
C THR A 150 -16.48 17.07 26.63
N PRO A 151 -17.05 16.73 27.79
CA PRO A 151 -17.23 15.34 28.18
C PRO A 151 -18.22 14.66 27.24
N ILE A 152 -17.77 13.58 26.60
CA ILE A 152 -18.59 12.72 25.76
C ILE A 152 -18.69 11.39 26.49
N ARG A 153 -19.89 10.84 26.61
CA ARG A 153 -20.05 9.46 27.10
C ARG A 153 -19.54 8.52 26.04
N GLY A 154 -18.40 7.90 26.30
CA GLY A 154 -17.72 7.08 25.30
C GLY A 154 -16.59 6.25 25.87
N THR A 155 -15.97 5.45 25.02
CA THR A 155 -14.72 4.76 25.32
C THR A 155 -13.57 5.39 24.53
N CYS A 156 -12.47 5.69 25.21
CA CYS A 156 -11.29 6.28 24.59
C CYS A 156 -10.34 5.20 24.09
N ILE A 157 -10.04 5.22 22.79
CA ILE A 157 -9.16 4.24 22.12
C ILE A 157 -7.96 4.96 21.52
N GLY A 158 -6.76 4.50 21.87
CA GLY A 158 -5.53 4.79 21.14
C GLY A 158 -5.29 3.73 20.07
N LEU A 159 -5.03 4.15 18.84
CA LEU A 159 -4.81 3.27 17.70
C LEU A 159 -3.58 3.71 16.90
N ARG A 160 -2.72 2.73 16.62
CA ARG A 160 -1.56 2.87 15.76
C ARG A 160 -1.56 1.79 14.70
N VAL A 161 -1.27 2.21 13.47
CA VAL A 161 -1.23 1.32 12.31
C VAL A 161 0.11 1.47 11.62
N PHE A 162 0.74 0.33 11.35
CA PHE A 162 2.00 0.27 10.63
C PHE A 162 1.87 -0.64 9.41
N VAL A 163 2.61 -0.31 8.35
CA VAL A 163 2.62 -1.09 7.10
C VAL A 163 4.00 -1.00 6.45
N ASP A 164 4.40 -2.08 5.76
CA ASP A 164 5.53 -2.00 4.83
C ASP A 164 5.06 -1.40 3.51
N ILE A 165 5.67 -0.28 3.12
CA ILE A 165 5.42 0.40 1.86
C ILE A 165 6.56 0.07 0.91
N ILE A 166 6.20 -0.53 -0.23
CA ILE A 166 7.12 -0.77 -1.34
C ILE A 166 6.61 0.02 -2.53
N ASP A 167 7.44 0.88 -3.08
CA ASP A 167 7.17 1.55 -4.34
C ASP A 167 8.12 0.98 -5.41
N LYS A 168 7.56 0.61 -6.57
CA LYS A 168 8.28 0.02 -7.70
C LYS A 168 8.15 0.93 -8.91
N LEU A 169 9.27 1.47 -9.35
CA LEU A 169 9.35 2.23 -10.59
C LEU A 169 9.73 1.30 -11.75
N GLY A 170 8.91 1.33 -12.79
CA GLY A 170 9.05 0.44 -13.93
C GLY A 170 8.96 1.16 -15.27
N LYS A 171 9.50 0.48 -16.28
CA LYS A 171 9.35 0.81 -17.69
C LYS A 171 8.78 -0.38 -18.43
N MET A 172 7.83 -0.13 -19.33
CA MET A 172 7.44 -1.14 -20.29
C MET A 172 8.52 -1.24 -21.36
N HIS A 173 9.01 -2.45 -21.62
CA HIS A 173 9.88 -2.71 -22.76
C HIS A 173 9.25 -3.78 -23.64
N ASP A 174 9.18 -3.49 -24.93
CA ASP A 174 8.86 -4.49 -25.93
C ASP A 174 10.09 -5.39 -26.09
N VAL A 175 9.95 -6.67 -25.72
CA VAL A 175 11.03 -7.65 -25.84
C VAL A 175 10.66 -8.58 -26.98
N ILE A 176 11.31 -8.40 -28.13
CA ILE A 176 11.13 -9.29 -29.27
C ILE A 176 11.97 -10.54 -29.01
N VAL A 177 11.30 -11.66 -28.70
CA VAL A 177 11.94 -12.96 -28.53
C VAL A 177 11.83 -13.74 -29.82
N PHE A 178 12.98 -14.15 -30.35
CA PHE A 178 13.05 -15.09 -31.47
C PHE A 178 13.23 -16.50 -30.90
N GLY A 179 12.32 -17.41 -31.24
CA GLY A 179 12.46 -18.84 -30.97
C GLY A 179 13.00 -19.54 -32.21
N GLU A 180 14.15 -20.19 -32.09
CA GLU A 180 14.58 -21.19 -33.07
C GLU A 180 13.91 -22.51 -32.72
N LEU A 181 13.08 -23.04 -33.62
CA LEU A 181 12.63 -24.43 -33.54
C LEU A 181 13.81 -25.30 -33.98
N ASP A 182 14.45 -25.97 -33.02
CA ASP A 182 15.45 -26.98 -33.31
C ASP A 182 14.76 -28.07 -34.15
N PRO A 183 15.14 -28.27 -35.42
CA PRO A 183 14.50 -29.29 -36.25
C PRO A 183 14.78 -30.63 -35.58
N GLU A 184 13.70 -31.33 -35.21
CA GLU A 184 13.77 -32.66 -34.60
C GLU A 184 14.81 -33.50 -35.34
N VAL A 185 15.86 -33.91 -34.62
CA VAL A 185 16.91 -34.77 -35.16
C VAL A 185 16.24 -36.11 -35.48
N ASP A 186 16.11 -36.40 -36.77
CA ASP A 186 15.46 -37.59 -37.34
C ASP A 186 15.80 -38.88 -36.55
N PHE A 187 14.78 -39.66 -36.14
CA PHE A 187 14.91 -41.07 -35.77
C PHE A 187 14.59 -41.98 -36.95
#